data_AF-A0A1I7FFC4-F1
#
_entry.id   AF-A0A1I7FFC4-F1
#
_cell.length_a   1.000
_cell.length_b   1.000
_cell.length_c   1.000
_cell.angle_alpha   90.00
_cell.angle_beta   90.00
_cell.angle_gamma   90.00
#
_symmetry.space_group_name_H-M   'P 1'
#
loop_
_entity.id
_entity.type
_entity.pdbx_description
1 polymer ?
#
loop_
_entity_poly.entity_id
_entity_poly.type
_entity_poly.pdbx_seq_one_letter_code
_entity_poly.pdbx_strand_id
1 'polypeptide(L)'
;MGRRAGAARRGRRAPAPGATFSRPTFDAFSDIAPEGTWGAAPFGVAVVRMLGLWVNGSKRHSPSIRLVTAAVGACVWTGLVWLLARDSYPGWNNGVLALVDAYCAFRAVWDQGTNDARAAILRRAAR
;
A
#
# COMPACT_ATOMS: atom_id res chain seq x y z
N MET A 1 -55.02 -30.64 14.80
CA MET A 1 -53.88 -31.43 14.28
C MET A 1 -53.80 -31.15 12.76
N GLY A 2 -52.90 -30.37 12.17
CA GLY A 2 -51.81 -29.54 12.67
C GLY A 2 -51.58 -28.35 11.70
N ARG A 3 -51.31 -27.17 12.25
CA ARG A 3 -50.88 -25.98 11.50
C ARG A 3 -49.46 -26.23 11.00
N ARG A 4 -49.27 -26.30 9.67
CA ARG A 4 -47.94 -26.31 9.06
C ARG A 4 -47.34 -24.92 9.23
N ALA A 5 -46.34 -24.84 10.10
CA ALA A 5 -45.52 -23.66 10.35
C ALA A 5 -44.88 -23.20 9.04
N GLY A 6 -44.98 -21.90 8.76
CA GLY A 6 -44.30 -21.25 7.66
C GLY A 6 -42.80 -21.44 7.82
N ALA A 7 -42.21 -22.24 6.92
CA ALA A 7 -40.78 -22.23 6.69
C ALA A 7 -40.44 -20.88 6.06
N ALA A 8 -40.15 -19.90 6.91
CA ALA A 8 -39.51 -18.66 6.52
C ALA A 8 -38.25 -19.04 5.77
N ARG A 9 -38.28 -18.88 4.43
CA ARG A 9 -37.06 -18.82 3.62
C ARG A 9 -36.18 -17.79 4.31
N ARG A 10 -35.18 -18.25 5.06
CA ARG A 10 -34.03 -17.43 5.45
C ARG A 10 -33.43 -16.99 4.13
N GLY A 11 -33.91 -15.86 3.62
CA GLY A 11 -33.25 -15.14 2.56
C GLY A 11 -31.80 -15.08 2.99
N ARG A 12 -30.90 -15.58 2.13
CA ARG A 12 -29.50 -15.17 2.18
C ARG A 12 -29.55 -13.66 2.03
N ARG A 13 -29.69 -12.95 3.15
CA ARG A 13 -29.42 -11.52 3.19
C ARG A 13 -27.98 -11.48 2.71
N ALA A 14 -27.77 -10.92 1.51
CA ALA A 14 -26.46 -10.41 1.18
C ALA A 14 -26.01 -9.64 2.44
N PRO A 15 -24.80 -9.87 2.96
CA PRO A 15 -24.34 -9.11 4.11
C PRO A 15 -24.64 -7.65 3.79
N ALA A 16 -25.40 -6.97 4.66
CA ALA A 16 -25.44 -5.51 4.61
C ALA A 16 -23.98 -5.07 4.50
N PRO A 17 -23.61 -4.11 3.64
CA PRO A 17 -22.21 -3.75 3.43
C PRO A 17 -21.61 -3.42 4.79
N GLY A 18 -20.98 -4.43 5.36
CA GLY A 18 -20.56 -4.47 6.75
C GLY A 18 -19.18 -3.90 6.77
N ALA A 19 -18.88 -3.15 7.83
CA ALA A 19 -17.53 -2.70 8.13
C ALA A 19 -16.54 -3.82 7.77
N THR A 20 -15.62 -3.58 6.85
CA THR A 20 -14.61 -4.56 6.42
C THR A 20 -13.87 -5.11 7.64
N PHE A 21 -13.77 -4.28 8.67
CA PHE A 21 -13.10 -4.58 9.94
C PHE A 21 -13.94 -5.40 10.92
N SER A 22 -15.17 -5.80 10.57
CA SER A 22 -15.98 -6.69 11.41
C SER A 22 -15.57 -8.17 11.31
N ARG A 23 -14.45 -8.49 10.64
CA ARG A 23 -13.95 -9.85 10.48
C ARG A 23 -12.71 -10.06 11.36
N PRO A 24 -12.50 -11.26 11.95
CA PRO A 24 -11.39 -11.54 12.85
C PRO A 24 -10.00 -11.24 12.27
N THR A 25 -9.84 -11.33 10.95
CA THR A 25 -8.60 -11.01 10.24
C THR A 25 -8.13 -9.56 10.47
N PHE A 26 -9.04 -8.65 10.83
CA PHE A 26 -8.78 -7.23 11.00
C PHE A 26 -8.79 -6.76 12.47
N ASP A 27 -8.92 -7.66 13.46
CA ASP A 27 -9.00 -7.29 14.88
C ASP A 27 -7.80 -6.47 15.34
N ALA A 28 -6.59 -6.87 14.94
CA ALA A 28 -5.37 -6.12 15.26
C ALA A 28 -5.35 -4.71 14.64
N PHE A 29 -6.05 -4.49 13.53
CA PHE A 29 -6.11 -3.18 12.86
C PHE A 29 -7.20 -2.29 13.47
N SER A 30 -8.35 -2.87 13.85
CA SER A 30 -9.43 -2.15 14.54
C SER A 30 -9.01 -1.67 15.92
N ASP A 31 -8.12 -2.39 16.61
CA ASP A 31 -7.52 -1.98 17.89
C ASP A 31 -6.61 -0.74 17.76
N ILE A 32 -5.98 -0.55 16.59
CA ILE A 32 -5.06 0.57 16.34
C ILE A 32 -5.81 1.82 15.88
N ALA A 33 -6.73 1.68 14.92
CA ALA A 33 -7.47 2.82 14.38
C ALA A 33 -8.80 2.40 13.72
N PRO A 34 -9.78 3.32 13.62
CA PRO A 34 -11.03 3.06 12.91
C PRO A 34 -10.81 2.70 11.43
N GLU A 35 -11.71 1.90 10.85
CA GLU A 35 -11.66 1.48 9.45
C GLU A 35 -11.51 2.67 8.47
N GLY A 36 -12.18 3.78 8.75
CA GLY A 36 -12.06 5.00 7.94
C GLY A 36 -10.63 5.56 7.88
N THR A 37 -9.86 5.45 8.97
CA THR A 37 -8.45 5.86 9.03
C THR A 37 -7.60 4.98 8.13
N TRP A 38 -7.82 3.66 8.18
CA TRP A 38 -7.13 2.71 7.32
C TRP A 38 -7.53 2.81 5.86
N GLY A 39 -8.78 3.21 5.57
CA GLY A 39 -9.23 3.57 4.23
C GLY A 39 -8.55 4.84 3.69
N ALA A 40 -8.29 5.82 4.56
CA ALA A 40 -7.61 7.07 4.19
C ALA A 40 -6.06 6.94 4.14
N ALA A 41 -5.47 5.99 4.84
CA ALA A 41 -4.02 5.81 4.91
C ALA A 41 -3.36 5.59 3.52
N PRO A 42 -3.90 4.73 2.62
CA PRO A 42 -3.41 4.60 1.24
C PRO A 42 -3.41 5.91 0.46
N PHE A 43 -4.44 6.74 0.64
CA PHE A 43 -4.52 8.06 0.03
C PHE A 43 -3.43 8.99 0.58
N GLY A 44 -3.20 8.99 1.90
CA GLY A 44 -2.11 9.73 2.53
C GLY A 44 -0.74 9.34 1.98
N VAL A 45 -0.48 8.03 1.85
CA VAL A 45 0.77 7.51 1.25
C VAL A 45 0.92 7.98 -0.20
N ALA A 46 -0.17 7.94 -0.99
CA ALA A 46 -0.15 8.42 -2.37
C ALA A 46 0.15 9.93 -2.46
N VAL A 47 -0.42 10.75 -1.58
CA VAL A 47 -0.15 12.20 -1.53
C VAL A 47 1.30 12.48 -1.14
N VAL A 48 1.82 11.83 -0.10
CA VAL A 48 3.24 11.96 0.30
C VAL A 48 4.16 11.58 -0.86
N ARG A 49 3.80 10.55 -1.63
CA ARG A 49 4.54 10.15 -2.82
C ARG A 49 4.48 11.21 -3.92
N MET A 50 3.31 11.77 -4.22
CA MET A 50 3.18 12.86 -5.19
C MET A 50 4.03 14.07 -4.79
N LEU A 51 4.04 14.43 -3.51
CA LEU A 51 4.89 15.49 -2.98
C LEU A 51 6.38 15.14 -3.10
N GLY A 52 6.77 13.89 -2.79
CA GLY A 52 8.15 13.41 -2.92
C GLY A 52 8.65 13.45 -4.37
N LEU A 53 7.80 13.06 -5.33
CA LEU A 53 8.08 13.14 -6.77
C LEU A 53 8.13 14.59 -7.25
N TRP A 54 7.20 15.45 -6.81
CA TRP A 54 7.20 16.87 -7.14
C TRP A 54 8.49 17.55 -6.68
N VAL A 55 8.89 17.33 -5.43
CA VAL A 55 10.13 17.91 -4.88
C VAL A 55 11.35 17.40 -5.62
N ASN A 56 11.38 16.11 -5.98
CA ASN A 56 12.46 15.54 -6.78
C ASN A 56 12.52 16.09 -8.20
N GLY A 57 11.37 16.28 -8.84
CA GLY A 57 11.26 16.76 -10.21
C GLY A 57 11.53 18.25 -10.37
N SER A 58 11.31 19.05 -9.32
CA SER A 58 11.36 20.52 -9.40
C SER A 58 12.64 21.18 -8.87
N LYS A 59 13.35 20.59 -7.90
CA LYS A 59 14.44 21.31 -7.20
C LYS A 59 15.75 20.54 -6.99
N ARG A 60 15.70 19.24 -6.64
CA ARG A 60 16.90 18.42 -6.42
C ARG A 60 16.61 16.94 -6.72
N HIS A 61 17.43 16.32 -7.57
CA HIS A 61 17.49 14.87 -7.67
C HIS A 61 17.99 14.29 -6.34
N SER A 62 17.08 13.90 -5.46
CA SER A 62 17.38 13.20 -4.21
C SER A 62 16.85 11.76 -4.33
N PRO A 63 17.66 10.81 -4.82
CA PRO A 63 17.25 9.43 -4.98
C PRO A 63 16.82 8.79 -3.66
N SER A 64 17.37 9.25 -2.52
CA SER A 64 17.01 8.78 -1.18
C SER A 64 15.53 9.03 -0.83
N ILE A 65 14.97 10.20 -1.17
CA ILE A 65 13.54 10.50 -0.91
C ILE A 65 12.64 9.59 -1.78
N ARG A 66 13.04 9.32 -3.02
CA ARG A 66 12.32 8.39 -3.91
C ARG A 66 12.36 6.96 -3.37
N LEU A 67 13.51 6.54 -2.84
CA LEU A 67 13.68 5.23 -2.23
C LEU A 67 12.78 5.07 -1.01
N VAL A 68 12.83 6.00 -0.05
CA VAL A 68 12.07 5.91 1.19
C VAL A 68 10.56 5.91 0.90
N THR A 69 10.09 6.82 0.05
CA THR A 69 8.65 6.91 -0.28
C THR A 69 8.17 5.69 -1.07
N ALA A 70 8.98 5.13 -1.96
CA ALA A 70 8.65 3.90 -2.68
C ALA A 70 8.69 2.66 -1.77
N ALA A 71 9.66 2.57 -0.85
CA ALA A 71 9.77 1.46 0.10
C ALA A 71 8.58 1.43 1.06
N VAL A 72 8.19 2.59 1.62
CA VAL A 72 7.00 2.71 2.48
C VAL A 72 5.74 2.30 1.73
N GLY A 73 5.57 2.76 0.49
CA GLY A 73 4.45 2.35 -0.35
C GLY A 73 4.43 0.84 -0.60
N ALA A 74 5.57 0.24 -0.97
CA ALA A 74 5.68 -1.20 -1.19
C ALA A 74 5.30 -2.01 0.06
N CYS A 75 5.73 -1.59 1.25
CA CYS A 75 5.37 -2.22 2.51
C CYS A 75 3.86 -2.13 2.79
N VAL A 76 3.26 -0.95 2.60
CA VAL A 76 1.83 -0.72 2.83
C VAL A 76 0.98 -1.60 1.89
N TRP A 77 1.29 -1.58 0.59
CA TRP A 77 0.54 -2.38 -0.39
C TRP A 77 0.71 -3.88 -0.17
N THR A 78 1.92 -4.33 0.17
CA THR A 78 2.19 -5.76 0.48
C THR A 78 1.43 -6.20 1.72
N GLY A 79 1.38 -5.36 2.77
CA GLY A 79 0.60 -5.64 3.97
C GLY A 79 -0.90 -5.78 3.67
N LEU A 80 -1.45 -4.90 2.82
CA LEU A 80 -2.84 -4.98 2.38
C LEU A 80 -3.13 -6.26 1.57
N VAL A 81 -2.22 -6.66 0.66
CA VAL A 81 -2.35 -7.93 -0.08
C VAL A 81 -2.41 -9.11 0.87
N TRP A 82 -1.50 -9.16 1.85
CA TRP A 82 -1.42 -10.26 2.80
C TRP A 82 -2.69 -10.38 3.67
N LEU A 83 -3.24 -9.25 4.14
CA LEU A 83 -4.48 -9.22 4.91
C LEU A 83 -5.68 -9.69 4.08
N LEU A 84 -5.81 -9.16 2.86
CA LEU A 84 -6.92 -9.48 1.98
C LEU A 84 -6.89 -10.93 1.50
N ALA A 85 -5.70 -11.47 1.21
CA ALA A 85 -5.53 -12.85 0.81
C ALA A 85 -5.99 -13.84 1.92
N ARG A 86 -5.77 -13.50 3.19
CA ARG A 86 -6.25 -14.29 4.34
C ARG A 86 -7.78 -14.30 4.49
N ASP A 87 -8.44 -13.33 3.88
CA ASP A 87 -9.89 -13.16 3.90
C ASP A 87 -10.54 -13.60 2.57
N SER A 88 -9.84 -14.45 1.81
CA SER A 88 -10.26 -14.96 0.50
C SER A 88 -10.47 -13.89 -0.58
N TYR A 89 -9.96 -12.68 -0.38
CA TYR A 89 -9.93 -11.64 -1.39
C TYR A 89 -8.58 -11.67 -2.11
N PRO A 90 -8.55 -11.84 -3.44
CA PRO A 90 -7.30 -12.07 -4.17
C PRO A 90 -6.32 -10.89 -4.16
N GLY A 91 -6.77 -9.68 -3.78
CA GLY A 91 -5.86 -8.56 -3.50
C GLY A 91 -5.10 -8.01 -4.71
N TRP A 92 -5.47 -8.38 -5.94
CA TRP A 92 -4.69 -8.11 -7.16
C TRP A 92 -4.32 -6.64 -7.35
N ASN A 93 -5.25 -5.72 -7.11
CA ASN A 93 -4.99 -4.28 -7.27
C ASN A 93 -3.85 -3.82 -6.35
N ASN A 94 -3.86 -4.26 -5.08
CA ASN A 94 -2.81 -3.93 -4.12
C ASN A 94 -1.50 -4.64 -4.46
N GLY A 95 -1.56 -5.85 -5.03
CA GLY A 95 -0.39 -6.60 -5.48
C GLY A 95 0.35 -5.89 -6.61
N VAL A 96 -0.38 -5.37 -7.59
CA VAL A 96 0.21 -4.58 -8.67
C VAL A 96 0.86 -3.31 -8.12
N LEU A 97 0.20 -2.60 -7.20
CA LEU A 97 0.77 -1.40 -6.57
C LEU A 97 2.03 -1.71 -5.75
N ALA A 98 2.06 -2.83 -5.02
CA ALA A 98 3.24 -3.30 -4.31
C ALA A 98 4.43 -3.55 -5.25
N LEU A 99 4.18 -4.20 -6.39
CA LEU A 99 5.22 -4.48 -7.39
C LEU A 99 5.74 -3.21 -8.06
N VAL A 100 4.85 -2.27 -8.41
CA VAL A 100 5.22 -0.96 -8.96
C VAL A 100 6.10 -0.20 -7.97
N ASP A 101 5.76 -0.26 -6.68
CA ASP A 101 6.51 0.42 -5.63
C ASP A 101 7.86 -0.23 -5.35
N ALA A 102 7.93 -1.56 -5.36
CA ALA A 102 9.18 -2.29 -5.29
C ALA A 102 10.10 -1.96 -6.49
N TYR A 103 9.54 -1.90 -7.70
CA TYR A 103 10.29 -1.50 -8.90
C TYR A 103 10.81 -0.06 -8.79
N CYS A 104 9.98 0.88 -8.31
CA CYS A 104 10.39 2.27 -8.10
C CYS A 104 11.51 2.39 -7.06
N ALA A 105 11.43 1.62 -5.96
CA ALA A 105 12.47 1.55 -4.94
C ALA A 105 13.79 1.01 -5.53
N PHE A 106 13.74 -0.10 -6.26
CA PHE A 106 14.89 -0.65 -6.96
C PHE A 106 15.53 0.36 -7.91
N ARG A 107 14.71 1.04 -8.72
CA ARG A 107 15.18 2.06 -9.65
C ARG A 107 15.85 3.24 -8.94
N ALA A 108 15.35 3.63 -7.77
CA ALA A 108 15.94 4.70 -6.98
C ALA A 108 17.34 4.31 -6.44
N VAL A 109 17.55 3.05 -6.06
CA VAL A 109 18.88 2.52 -5.68
C VAL A 109 19.84 2.56 -6.86
N TRP A 110 19.39 2.11 -8.03
CA TRP A 110 20.21 2.13 -9.25
C TRP A 110 20.62 3.56 -9.66
N ASP A 111 19.67 4.49 -9.60
CA ASP A 111 19.92 5.91 -9.86
C ASP A 111 20.96 6.49 -8.88
N GLN A 112 20.89 6.11 -7.60
CA GLN A 112 21.88 6.52 -6.58
C GLN A 112 23.28 5.99 -6.92
N GLY A 113 23.42 4.70 -7.25
CA GLY A 113 24.72 4.11 -7.60
C GLY A 113 25.37 4.76 -8.82
N THR A 114 24.57 5.15 -9.82
CA THR A 114 25.06 5.87 -11.00
C THR A 114 25.57 7.28 -10.64
N ASN A 115 24.88 7.97 -9.73
CA ASN A 115 25.28 9.29 -9.27
C ASN A 115 26.57 9.23 -8.43
N ASP A 116 26.71 8.22 -7.58
CA ASP A 116 27.92 8.03 -6.76
C ASP A 116 29.15 7.71 -7.63
N ALA A 117 28.97 6.91 -8.70
CA ALA A 117 30.03 6.64 -9.67
C ALA A 117 30.48 7.91 -10.40
N ARG A 118 29.55 8.76 -10.84
CA ARG A 118 29.86 10.06 -11.48
C ARG A 118 30.58 11.00 -10.51
N ALA A 119 30.14 11.07 -9.26
CA ALA A 119 30.78 11.89 -8.24
C ALA A 119 32.22 11.43 -7.95
N ALA A 120 32.47 10.11 -7.95
CA ALA A 120 33.81 9.57 -7.76
C ALA A 120 34.76 9.95 -8.92
N ILE A 121 34.29 9.93 -10.16
CA ILE A 121 35.07 10.36 -11.34
C ILE A 121 35.45 11.84 -11.23
N LEU A 122 34.48 12.72 -10.91
CA LEU A 122 34.72 14.16 -10.77
C LEU A 122 35.72 14.46 -9.64
N ARG A 123 35.63 13.76 -8.51
CA ARG A 123 36.58 13.90 -7.40
C ARG A 123 38.01 13.47 -7.76
N ARG A 124 38.16 12.48 -8.66
CA ARG A 124 39.47 12.07 -9.18
C ARG A 124 40.05 13.09 -10.16
N ALA A 125 39.20 13.68 -11.01
CA ALA A 125 39.63 14.71 -11.97
C ALA A 125 40.00 16.05 -11.31
N ALA A 126 39.51 16.31 -10.09
CA ALA A 126 39.80 17.52 -9.31
C ALA A 126 41.05 17.40 -8.41
N ARG A 127 41.75 16.26 -8.43
CA ARG A 127 43.03 16.04 -7.72
C ARG A 127 44.17 16.05 -8.71
#